data_AF-A0A3B9BEU5-F1
#
_entry.id   AF-A0A3B9BEU5-F1
#
_cell.length_a   1.000
_cell.length_b   1.000
_cell.length_c   1.000
_cell.angle_alpha   90.00
_cell.angle_beta   90.00
_cell.angle_gamma   90.00
#
_symmetry.space_group_name_H-M   'P 1'
#
loop_
_entity.id
_entity.type
_entity.pdbx_description
1 polymer ?
#
loop_
_entity_poly.entity_id
_entity_poly.type
_entity_poly.pdbx_seq_one_letter_code
_entity_poly.pdbx_strand_id
1 'polypeptide(L)'
;MNRSLLLVVCDFLLLSILALARFDVPEGATIAQDNQKVVSNAVIERISDGESYDDVVAELEATNETLLENLSSDKDALVLQKEELEAQILQRQKELEAKEEEIASRDQVIAGNEAAIAQAQKDATELSRQREEIAKKREELLQSNAASKRELELLAKNLEDAKKKQEELSALKEKKEKEAQSMRVELAATVEKAKAEEKAAEEAKALLMDEKKRSDALVASTAKIDQKIDNLNQGLEGVGKDLRVVGEGLAGVGDRITTVTKEVSSVKEDMTKVGQEVSGVKATVAEVSEEVSGVGSKVESIKKEVEETAAVQKKNFEKLNERQKQSLNEIFTKYEQNKVKLTLEFNHKGGFLGAEKTEKFSMDSIILADGSFAYTLVHAKDSPFRLKPRPRTLISVKGQISGDKLKSPIQIREIAFMDDPRIIIIPLYLDPQKLVETTDLEIFSAPQNPYLFSEAVVVDSKEGRFGQTNFVRDEKDSRYIKVEHSNFAFLTGKFDPAKSDLVFSQKGELLGIMVNNNYAFHVKNLGNRLHTGSRTVLGNAFEPAKTNTLLSSLGKKLFGLQNKFR
;
A
#
# COMPACT_ATOMS: atom_id res chain seq x y z
N MET A 1 -58.64 10.77 -18.19
CA MET A 1 -59.87 10.70 -17.38
C MET A 1 -60.76 9.60 -17.99
N ASN A 2 -61.16 8.60 -17.21
CA ASN A 2 -61.77 7.37 -17.73
C ASN A 2 -63.21 7.63 -18.22
N ARG A 3 -63.59 7.21 -19.44
CA ARG A 3 -64.92 7.48 -20.05
C ARG A 3 -66.08 7.03 -19.16
N SER A 4 -65.88 5.98 -18.38
CA SER A 4 -66.86 5.47 -17.42
C SER A 4 -67.17 6.46 -16.29
N LEU A 5 -66.19 7.29 -15.89
CA LEU A 5 -66.40 8.27 -14.82
C LEU A 5 -67.23 9.48 -15.30
N LEU A 6 -67.05 9.87 -16.57
CA LEU A 6 -67.82 10.97 -17.17
C LEU A 6 -69.29 10.60 -17.37
N LEU A 7 -69.56 9.36 -17.79
CA LEU A 7 -70.92 8.85 -17.94
C LEU A 7 -71.68 8.81 -16.60
N VAL A 8 -71.02 8.37 -15.52
CA VAL A 8 -71.62 8.33 -14.18
C VAL A 8 -71.93 9.74 -13.66
N VAL A 9 -71.06 10.72 -13.93
CA VAL A 9 -71.28 12.12 -13.51
C VAL A 9 -72.42 12.76 -14.30
N CYS A 10 -72.54 12.49 -15.61
CA CYS A 10 -73.64 13.01 -16.43
C CYS A 10 -75.00 12.41 -16.03
N ASP A 11 -75.07 11.10 -15.71
CA ASP A 11 -76.31 10.45 -15.27
C ASP A 11 -76.77 10.99 -13.91
N PHE A 12 -75.84 11.26 -12.99
CA PHE A 12 -76.15 11.82 -11.68
C PHE A 12 -76.66 13.27 -11.78
N LEU A 13 -76.13 14.05 -12.74
CA LEU A 13 -76.59 15.41 -13.02
C LEU A 13 -77.98 15.43 -13.64
N LEU A 14 -78.28 14.52 -14.55
CA LEU A 14 -79.60 14.40 -15.18
C LEU A 14 -80.66 13.94 -14.18
N LEU A 15 -80.36 12.96 -13.33
CA LEU A 15 -81.28 12.50 -12.28
C LEU A 15 -81.53 13.57 -11.22
N SER A 16 -80.52 14.40 -10.90
CA SER A 16 -80.67 15.51 -9.96
C SER A 16 -81.54 16.64 -10.51
N ILE A 17 -81.42 16.95 -11.81
CA ILE A 17 -82.27 17.94 -12.48
C ILE A 17 -83.72 17.42 -12.61
N LEU A 18 -83.91 16.13 -12.89
CA LEU A 18 -85.23 15.51 -12.96
C LEU A 18 -85.93 15.44 -11.59
N ALA A 19 -85.17 15.26 -10.50
CA ALA A 19 -85.69 15.21 -9.14
C ALA A 19 -86.06 16.60 -8.58
N LEU A 20 -85.42 17.68 -9.05
CA LEU A 20 -85.79 19.06 -8.69
C LEU A 20 -87.02 19.57 -9.46
N ALA A 21 -87.35 18.99 -10.60
CA ALA A 21 -88.54 19.34 -11.38
C ALA A 21 -89.78 18.58 -10.85
N ARG A 22 -90.29 18.97 -9.68
CA ARG A 22 -91.63 18.54 -9.24
C ARG A 22 -92.69 19.38 -9.94
N PHE A 23 -93.34 18.81 -10.95
CA PHE A 23 -94.60 19.31 -11.50
C PHE A 23 -95.77 18.73 -10.69
N ASP A 24 -96.18 19.41 -9.63
CA ASP A 24 -97.49 19.15 -9.02
C ASP A 24 -98.56 19.81 -9.90
N VAL A 25 -99.29 19.00 -10.66
CA VAL A 25 -100.44 19.42 -11.46
C VAL A 25 -101.70 19.26 -10.59
N PRO A 26 -102.45 20.33 -10.28
CA PRO A 26 -103.68 20.23 -9.48
C PRO A 26 -104.78 19.43 -10.18
N GLU A 27 -105.61 18.73 -9.40
CA GLU A 27 -106.77 17.98 -9.91
C GLU A 27 -107.77 18.93 -10.62
N GLY A 28 -107.93 18.74 -11.94
CA GLY A 28 -108.89 19.48 -12.78
C GLY A 28 -108.31 20.12 -14.06
N ALA A 29 -107.01 20.08 -14.29
CA ALA A 29 -106.39 20.74 -15.44
C ALA A 29 -106.61 19.99 -16.77
N THR A 30 -107.23 20.64 -17.75
CA THR A 30 -107.25 20.20 -19.15
C THR A 30 -106.09 20.83 -19.92
N ILE A 31 -105.40 20.03 -20.71
CA ILE A 31 -104.20 20.43 -21.46
C ILE A 31 -104.63 21.15 -22.75
N ALA A 32 -104.23 22.41 -22.91
CA ALA A 32 -104.44 23.17 -24.15
C ALA A 32 -103.26 22.98 -25.11
N GLN A 33 -103.56 22.71 -26.38
CA GLN A 33 -102.62 22.78 -27.50
C GLN A 33 -102.48 24.23 -27.97
N ASP A 34 -101.26 24.59 -28.38
CA ASP A 34 -100.83 25.81 -29.08
C ASP A 34 -100.93 27.18 -28.37
N ASN A 35 -99.76 27.63 -27.93
CA ASN A 35 -99.26 29.03 -27.92
C ASN A 35 -100.16 30.17 -27.41
N GLN A 36 -101.08 29.91 -26.48
CA GLN A 36 -101.75 30.93 -25.69
C GLN A 36 -101.57 30.72 -24.19
N LYS A 37 -101.33 31.82 -23.47
CA LYS A 37 -101.23 31.85 -22.00
C LYS A 37 -102.50 31.27 -21.39
N VAL A 38 -102.33 30.42 -20.38
CA VAL A 38 -103.39 30.02 -19.45
C VAL A 38 -103.94 31.30 -18.80
N VAL A 39 -105.18 31.66 -19.12
CA VAL A 39 -105.91 32.74 -18.44
C VAL A 39 -107.10 32.10 -17.75
N SER A 40 -107.16 32.21 -16.43
CA SER A 40 -108.33 31.81 -15.65
C SER A 40 -109.47 32.81 -15.87
N ASN A 41 -110.53 32.38 -16.56
CA ASN A 41 -111.82 33.10 -16.62
C ASN A 41 -112.64 32.87 -15.32
N ALA A 42 -112.01 33.06 -14.17
CA ALA A 42 -112.76 33.27 -12.94
C ALA A 42 -113.09 34.77 -12.90
N VAL A 43 -114.35 35.09 -13.18
CA VAL A 43 -114.93 36.39 -12.85
C VAL A 43 -114.79 36.56 -11.35
N ILE A 44 -113.78 37.30 -10.92
CA ILE A 44 -113.74 37.85 -9.57
C ILE A 44 -114.75 38.98 -9.61
N GLU A 45 -115.96 38.72 -9.11
CA GLU A 45 -116.83 39.79 -8.65
C GLU A 45 -116.05 40.57 -7.59
N ARG A 46 -115.49 41.72 -7.96
CA ARG A 46 -115.09 42.73 -6.99
C ARG A 46 -116.38 43.17 -6.32
N ILE A 47 -116.59 42.69 -5.11
CA ILE A 47 -117.40 43.42 -4.15
C ILE A 47 -116.64 44.74 -3.96
N SER A 48 -117.20 45.80 -4.51
CA SER A 48 -116.75 47.17 -4.35
C SER A 48 -117.11 47.59 -2.93
N ASP A 49 -116.32 47.14 -1.97
CA ASP A 49 -116.25 47.76 -0.66
C ASP A 49 -115.59 49.12 -0.90
N GLY A 50 -116.31 50.21 -0.66
CA GLY A 50 -115.88 51.56 -1.01
C GLY A 50 -114.62 52.00 -0.27
N GLU A 51 -113.46 51.56 -0.74
CA GLU A 51 -112.15 52.10 -0.39
C GLU A 51 -111.88 53.35 -1.23
N SER A 52 -111.37 54.38 -0.57
CA SER A 52 -111.06 55.67 -1.18
C SER A 52 -109.97 55.47 -2.24
N TYR A 53 -110.03 56.22 -3.35
CA TYR A 53 -108.95 56.25 -4.35
C TYR A 53 -107.58 56.52 -3.70
N ASP A 54 -107.56 57.26 -2.57
CA ASP A 54 -106.35 57.56 -1.81
C ASP A 54 -105.74 56.33 -1.12
N ASP A 55 -106.54 55.35 -0.68
CA ASP A 55 -106.03 54.15 0.02
C ASP A 55 -105.33 53.19 -0.95
N VAL A 56 -105.90 53.00 -2.14
CA VAL A 56 -105.30 52.18 -3.21
C VAL A 56 -104.02 52.81 -3.74
N VAL A 57 -103.96 54.15 -3.83
CA VAL A 57 -102.75 54.88 -4.22
C VAL A 57 -101.68 54.75 -3.15
N ALA A 58 -102.02 54.86 -1.86
CA ALA A 58 -101.08 54.69 -0.76
C ALA A 58 -100.48 53.27 -0.71
N GLU A 59 -101.28 52.22 -0.97
CA GLU A 59 -100.77 50.85 -1.08
C GLU A 59 -99.87 50.65 -2.30
N LEU A 60 -100.20 51.26 -3.44
CA LEU A 60 -99.37 51.25 -4.65
C LEU A 60 -98.05 52.02 -4.47
N GLU A 61 -98.06 53.13 -3.74
CA GLU A 61 -96.86 53.89 -3.40
C GLU A 61 -95.97 53.12 -2.43
N ALA A 62 -96.56 52.52 -1.38
CA ALA A 62 -95.83 51.69 -0.42
C ALA A 62 -95.20 50.45 -1.08
N THR A 63 -95.91 49.79 -1.99
CA THR A 63 -95.37 48.64 -2.73
C THR A 63 -94.27 49.05 -3.71
N ASN A 64 -94.41 50.18 -4.41
CA ASN A 64 -93.35 50.70 -5.28
C ASN A 64 -92.11 51.13 -4.49
N GLU A 65 -92.28 51.73 -3.31
CA GLU A 65 -91.16 52.10 -2.42
C GLU A 65 -90.41 50.84 -1.95
N THR A 66 -91.15 49.80 -1.52
CA THR A 66 -90.57 48.51 -1.13
C THR A 66 -89.85 47.81 -2.29
N LEU A 67 -90.40 47.89 -3.51
CA LEU A 67 -89.77 47.36 -4.72
C LEU A 67 -88.48 48.09 -5.09
N LEU A 68 -88.46 49.41 -4.97
CA LEU A 68 -87.26 50.23 -5.21
C LEU A 68 -86.17 49.93 -4.19
N GLU A 69 -86.53 49.76 -2.92
CA GLU A 69 -85.60 49.39 -1.87
C GLU A 69 -84.99 48.00 -2.11
N ASN A 70 -85.81 47.01 -2.44
CA ASN A 70 -85.34 45.66 -2.78
C ASN A 70 -84.43 45.66 -4.02
N LEU A 71 -84.80 46.38 -5.07
CA LEU A 71 -83.98 46.51 -6.29
C LEU A 71 -82.64 47.22 -6.02
N SER A 72 -82.64 48.23 -5.13
CA SER A 72 -81.40 48.88 -4.71
C SER A 72 -80.51 47.92 -3.91
N SER A 73 -81.09 47.18 -2.96
CA SER A 73 -80.39 46.20 -2.14
C SER A 73 -79.78 45.08 -2.99
N ASP A 74 -80.53 44.53 -3.94
CA ASP A 74 -80.06 43.50 -4.86
C ASP A 74 -78.94 44.01 -5.78
N LYS A 75 -79.05 45.27 -6.25
CA LYS A 75 -78.01 45.91 -7.04
C LYS A 75 -76.71 46.06 -6.24
N ASP A 76 -76.81 46.53 -5.00
CA ASP A 76 -75.64 46.71 -4.14
C ASP A 76 -75.00 45.36 -3.78
N ALA A 77 -75.80 44.32 -3.51
CA ALA A 77 -75.32 42.96 -3.30
C ALA A 77 -74.59 42.40 -4.54
N LEU A 78 -75.12 42.62 -5.74
CA LEU A 78 -74.48 42.20 -6.99
C LEU A 78 -73.18 42.94 -7.27
N VAL A 79 -73.09 44.23 -6.95
CA VAL A 79 -71.85 45.01 -7.07
C VAL A 79 -70.79 44.45 -6.13
N LEU A 80 -71.13 44.19 -4.87
CA LEU A 80 -70.21 43.58 -3.89
C LEU A 80 -69.73 42.20 -4.34
N GLN A 81 -70.63 41.35 -4.84
CA GLN A 81 -70.28 40.02 -5.34
C GLN A 81 -69.34 40.11 -6.57
N LYS A 82 -69.57 41.09 -7.45
CA LYS A 82 -68.70 41.33 -8.60
C LYS A 82 -67.29 41.75 -8.16
N GLU A 83 -67.18 42.68 -7.22
CA GLU A 83 -65.90 43.13 -6.68
C GLU A 83 -65.13 42.00 -6.00
N GLU A 84 -65.83 41.14 -5.26
CA GLU A 84 -65.24 39.96 -4.63
C GLU A 84 -64.72 38.95 -5.68
N LEU A 85 -65.50 38.68 -6.72
CA LEU A 85 -65.08 37.80 -7.82
C LEU A 85 -63.89 38.36 -8.59
N GLU A 86 -63.87 39.67 -8.87
CA GLU A 86 -62.73 40.34 -9.52
C GLU A 86 -61.45 40.23 -8.66
N ALA A 87 -61.57 40.40 -7.34
CA ALA A 87 -60.46 40.21 -6.41
C ALA A 87 -59.96 38.74 -6.40
N GLN A 88 -60.86 37.76 -6.40
CA GLN A 88 -60.51 36.34 -6.47
C GLN A 88 -59.82 35.98 -7.80
N ILE A 89 -60.27 36.52 -8.92
CA ILE A 89 -59.65 36.31 -10.24
C ILE A 89 -58.22 36.86 -10.24
N LEU A 90 -58.03 38.08 -9.74
CA LEU A 90 -56.70 38.70 -9.66
C LEU A 90 -55.75 37.89 -8.75
N GLN A 91 -56.26 37.38 -7.63
CA GLN A 91 -55.47 36.53 -6.74
C GLN A 91 -55.06 35.22 -7.43
N ARG A 92 -55.98 34.56 -8.16
CA ARG A 92 -55.66 33.34 -8.90
C ARG A 92 -54.70 33.57 -10.05
N GLN A 93 -54.79 34.70 -10.74
CA GLN A 93 -53.82 35.06 -11.79
C GLN A 93 -52.40 35.17 -11.22
N LYS A 94 -52.22 35.86 -10.08
CA LYS A 94 -50.93 35.93 -9.39
C LYS A 94 -50.41 34.56 -8.93
N GLU A 95 -51.30 33.69 -8.45
CA GLU A 95 -50.91 32.33 -8.05
C GLU A 95 -50.48 31.47 -9.24
N LEU A 96 -51.13 31.63 -10.40
CA LEU A 96 -50.75 30.94 -11.63
C LEU A 96 -49.40 31.42 -12.15
N GLU A 97 -49.16 32.74 -12.20
CA GLU A 97 -47.87 33.31 -12.58
C GLU A 97 -46.73 32.79 -11.69
N ALA A 98 -46.94 32.78 -10.37
CA ALA A 98 -45.96 32.24 -9.43
C ALA A 98 -45.67 30.74 -9.66
N LYS A 99 -46.69 29.95 -10.00
CA LYS A 99 -46.53 28.52 -10.32
C LYS A 99 -45.84 28.31 -11.67
N GLU A 100 -46.09 29.15 -12.66
CA GLU A 100 -45.39 29.10 -13.96
C GLU A 100 -43.90 29.40 -13.80
N GLU A 101 -43.54 30.40 -12.99
CA GLU A 101 -42.14 30.69 -12.64
C GLU A 101 -41.48 29.51 -11.90
N GLU A 102 -42.20 28.87 -10.97
CA GLU A 102 -41.70 27.69 -10.26
C GLU A 102 -41.46 26.50 -11.21
N ILE A 103 -42.36 26.26 -12.16
CA ILE A 103 -42.22 25.21 -13.18
C ILE A 103 -41.00 25.51 -14.06
N ALA A 104 -40.84 26.73 -14.55
CA ALA A 104 -39.69 27.12 -15.38
C ALA A 104 -38.36 26.93 -14.64
N SER A 105 -38.31 27.27 -13.34
CA SER A 105 -37.14 27.03 -12.49
C SER A 105 -36.84 25.54 -12.33
N ARG A 106 -37.87 24.72 -12.11
CA ARG A 106 -37.72 23.26 -11.96
C ARG A 106 -37.25 22.60 -13.26
N ASP A 107 -37.75 23.04 -14.41
CA ASP A 107 -37.32 22.54 -15.71
C ASP A 107 -35.84 22.85 -15.98
N GLN A 108 -35.37 24.05 -15.58
CA GLN A 108 -33.96 24.39 -15.66
C GLN A 108 -33.07 23.48 -14.78
N VAL A 109 -33.53 23.14 -13.58
CA VAL A 109 -32.84 22.21 -12.68
C VAL A 109 -32.83 20.79 -13.26
N ILE A 110 -33.94 20.33 -13.85
CA ILE A 110 -34.04 19.03 -14.50
C ILE A 110 -33.04 18.95 -15.66
N ALA A 111 -33.01 19.94 -16.55
CA ALA A 111 -32.06 19.99 -17.67
C ALA A 111 -30.59 19.97 -17.20
N GLY A 112 -30.27 20.70 -16.13
CA GLY A 112 -28.94 20.66 -15.51
C GLY A 112 -28.57 19.28 -14.97
N ASN A 113 -29.52 18.61 -14.31
CA ASN A 113 -29.31 17.25 -13.77
C ASN A 113 -29.16 16.21 -14.88
N GLU A 114 -29.92 16.30 -15.97
CA GLU A 114 -29.79 15.41 -17.13
C GLU A 114 -28.40 15.51 -17.77
N ALA A 115 -27.89 16.74 -17.94
CA ALA A 115 -26.54 16.95 -18.44
C ALA A 115 -25.47 16.35 -17.50
N ALA A 116 -25.65 16.50 -16.18
CA ALA A 116 -24.75 15.91 -15.19
C ALA A 116 -24.78 14.37 -15.22
N ILE A 117 -25.96 13.76 -15.38
CA ILE A 117 -26.10 12.30 -15.51
C ILE A 117 -25.42 11.79 -16.78
N ALA A 118 -25.61 12.49 -17.91
CA ALA A 118 -24.97 12.13 -19.18
C ALA A 118 -23.44 12.20 -19.08
N GLN A 119 -22.89 13.21 -18.38
CA GLN A 119 -21.45 13.30 -18.13
C GLN A 119 -20.97 12.17 -17.22
N ALA A 120 -21.68 11.89 -16.12
CA ALA A 120 -21.34 10.80 -15.21
C ALA A 120 -21.34 9.43 -15.90
N GLN A 121 -22.24 9.20 -16.86
CA GLN A 121 -22.26 7.98 -17.67
C GLN A 121 -21.03 7.86 -18.57
N LYS A 122 -20.62 8.97 -19.24
CA LYS A 122 -19.38 8.99 -20.03
C LYS A 122 -18.15 8.71 -19.16
N ASP A 123 -18.06 9.36 -18.00
CA ASP A 123 -16.95 9.17 -17.07
C ASP A 123 -16.90 7.73 -16.54
N ALA A 124 -18.06 7.11 -16.28
CA ALA A 124 -18.15 5.71 -15.86
C ALA A 124 -17.67 4.75 -16.97
N THR A 125 -18.03 5.01 -18.23
CA THR A 125 -17.55 4.18 -19.35
C THR A 125 -16.04 4.27 -19.54
N GLU A 126 -15.47 5.47 -19.44
CA GLU A 126 -14.02 5.67 -19.54
C GLU A 126 -13.28 5.02 -18.36
N LEU A 127 -13.83 5.13 -17.15
CA LEU A 127 -13.26 4.46 -15.97
C LEU A 127 -13.28 2.94 -16.10
N SER A 128 -14.33 2.37 -16.72
CA SER A 128 -14.38 0.93 -17.01
C SER A 128 -13.28 0.51 -17.99
N ARG A 129 -13.08 1.29 -19.05
CA ARG A 129 -12.01 1.05 -20.04
C ARG A 129 -10.62 1.08 -19.38
N GLN A 130 -10.37 2.08 -18.52
CA GLN A 130 -9.11 2.18 -17.78
C GLN A 130 -8.90 1.00 -16.81
N ARG A 131 -9.96 0.51 -16.16
CA ARG A 131 -9.88 -0.67 -15.28
C ARG A 131 -9.51 -1.93 -16.04
N GLU A 132 -10.06 -2.13 -17.23
CA GLU A 132 -9.70 -3.26 -18.09
C GLU A 132 -8.24 -3.19 -18.56
N GLU A 133 -7.76 -2.01 -18.95
CA GLU A 133 -6.35 -1.82 -19.30
C GLU A 133 -5.41 -2.10 -18.11
N ILE A 134 -5.77 -1.64 -16.91
CA ILE A 134 -5.01 -1.92 -15.69
C ILE A 134 -5.03 -3.42 -15.37
N ALA A 135 -6.16 -4.10 -15.55
CA ALA A 135 -6.25 -5.54 -15.34
C ALA A 135 -5.34 -6.31 -16.30
N LYS A 136 -5.33 -5.96 -17.60
CA LYS A 136 -4.41 -6.54 -18.59
C LYS A 136 -2.95 -6.34 -18.21
N LYS A 137 -2.55 -5.10 -17.89
CA LYS A 137 -1.18 -4.79 -17.45
C LYS A 137 -0.78 -5.55 -16.19
N ARG A 138 -1.71 -5.76 -15.26
CA ARG A 138 -1.45 -6.54 -14.04
C ARG A 138 -1.20 -8.02 -14.35
N GLU A 139 -1.97 -8.59 -15.29
CA GLU A 139 -1.79 -9.97 -15.72
C GLU A 139 -0.45 -10.17 -16.45
N GLU A 140 -0.08 -9.24 -17.35
CA GLU A 140 1.24 -9.22 -17.99
C GLU A 140 2.39 -9.15 -16.97
N LEU A 141 2.27 -8.27 -15.96
CA LEU A 141 3.27 -8.16 -14.89
C LEU A 141 3.37 -9.44 -14.05
N LEU A 142 2.25 -10.12 -13.77
CA LEU A 142 2.26 -11.39 -13.05
C LEU A 142 2.95 -12.49 -13.86
N GLN A 143 2.68 -12.57 -15.16
CA GLN A 143 3.34 -13.52 -16.06
C GLN A 143 4.84 -13.24 -16.16
N SER A 144 5.23 -11.97 -16.32
CA SER A 144 6.64 -11.56 -16.35
C SER A 144 7.36 -11.91 -15.04
N ASN A 145 6.75 -11.63 -13.89
CA ASN A 145 7.34 -11.93 -12.59
C ASN A 145 7.45 -13.45 -12.34
N ALA A 146 6.46 -14.23 -12.79
CA ALA A 146 6.54 -15.69 -12.75
C ALA A 146 7.66 -16.24 -13.65
N ALA A 147 7.88 -15.64 -14.82
CA ALA A 147 8.99 -16.01 -15.71
C ALA A 147 10.35 -15.69 -15.07
N SER A 148 10.54 -14.48 -14.54
CA SER A 148 11.77 -14.09 -13.84
C SER A 148 12.05 -14.96 -12.62
N LYS A 149 11.02 -15.38 -11.87
CA LYS A 149 11.19 -16.30 -10.74
C LYS A 149 11.71 -17.67 -11.19
N ARG A 150 11.18 -18.22 -12.28
CA ARG A 150 11.67 -19.49 -12.87
C ARG A 150 13.12 -19.39 -13.33
N GLU A 151 13.48 -18.26 -13.94
CA GLU A 151 14.86 -18.00 -14.36
C GLU A 151 15.83 -17.93 -13.17
N LEU A 152 15.43 -17.29 -12.07
CA LEU A 152 16.22 -17.27 -10.83
C LEU A 152 16.37 -18.65 -10.20
N GLU A 153 15.32 -19.47 -10.20
CA GLU A 153 15.38 -20.86 -9.72
C GLU A 153 16.33 -21.72 -10.58
N LEU A 154 16.31 -21.55 -11.90
CA LEU A 154 17.26 -22.20 -12.82
C LEU A 154 18.71 -21.76 -12.57
N LEU A 155 18.95 -20.45 -12.41
CA LEU A 155 20.28 -19.93 -12.09
C LEU A 155 20.79 -20.46 -10.74
N ALA A 156 19.93 -20.51 -9.72
CA ALA A 156 20.29 -21.05 -8.42
C ALA A 156 20.70 -22.52 -8.51
N LYS A 157 19.94 -23.33 -9.26
CA LYS A 157 20.27 -24.74 -9.49
C LYS A 157 21.60 -24.90 -10.24
N ASN A 158 21.83 -24.12 -11.29
CA ASN A 158 23.09 -24.14 -12.05
C ASN A 158 24.29 -23.75 -11.17
N LEU A 159 24.11 -22.78 -10.28
CA LEU A 159 25.16 -22.35 -9.34
C LEU A 159 25.48 -23.44 -8.31
N GLU A 160 24.47 -24.14 -7.82
CA GLU A 160 24.67 -25.28 -6.92
C GLU A 160 25.37 -26.45 -7.61
N ASP A 161 24.99 -26.77 -8.84
CA ASP A 161 25.66 -27.81 -9.63
C ASP A 161 27.12 -27.42 -9.95
N ALA A 162 27.39 -26.14 -10.20
CA ALA A 162 28.75 -25.64 -10.39
C ALA A 162 29.59 -25.76 -9.12
N LYS A 163 29.02 -25.47 -7.93
CA LYS A 163 29.70 -25.67 -6.64
C LYS A 163 30.03 -27.13 -6.39
N LYS A 164 29.08 -28.05 -6.63
CA LYS A 164 29.33 -29.51 -6.50
C LYS A 164 30.46 -29.97 -7.41
N LYS A 165 30.45 -29.55 -8.69
CA LYS A 165 31.55 -29.85 -9.62
C LYS A 165 32.89 -29.28 -9.14
N GLN A 166 32.90 -28.08 -8.56
CA GLN A 166 34.11 -27.49 -8.01
C GLN A 166 34.65 -28.29 -6.82
N GLU A 167 33.78 -28.72 -5.90
CA GLU A 167 34.14 -29.57 -4.76
C GLU A 167 34.69 -30.93 -5.21
N GLU A 168 34.03 -31.59 -6.17
CA GLU A 168 34.51 -32.84 -6.78
C GLU A 168 35.88 -32.67 -7.44
N LEU A 169 36.10 -31.56 -8.16
CA LEU A 169 37.38 -31.28 -8.80
C LEU A 169 38.49 -31.05 -7.77
N SER A 170 38.20 -30.37 -6.66
CA SER A 170 39.16 -30.20 -5.55
C SER A 170 39.50 -31.52 -4.88
N ALA A 171 38.51 -32.38 -4.60
CA ALA A 171 38.73 -33.69 -4.02
C ALA A 171 39.56 -34.60 -4.94
N LEU A 172 39.32 -34.53 -6.25
CA LEU A 172 40.11 -35.28 -7.24
C LEU A 172 41.56 -34.78 -7.30
N LYS A 173 41.78 -33.46 -7.22
CA LYS A 173 43.13 -32.88 -7.17
C LYS A 173 43.88 -33.32 -5.93
N GLU A 174 43.25 -33.25 -4.74
CA GLU A 174 43.86 -33.72 -3.50
C GLU A 174 44.21 -35.20 -3.54
N LYS A 175 43.33 -36.04 -4.12
CA LYS A 175 43.60 -37.47 -4.29
C LYS A 175 44.81 -37.71 -5.19
N LYS A 176 44.87 -37.04 -6.34
CA LYS A 176 46.02 -37.14 -7.26
C LYS A 176 47.31 -36.64 -6.63
N GLU A 177 47.25 -35.60 -5.83
CA GLU A 177 48.42 -35.06 -5.14
C GLU A 177 48.94 -36.03 -4.07
N LYS A 178 48.05 -36.68 -3.31
CA LYS A 178 48.40 -37.75 -2.37
C LYS A 178 49.01 -38.96 -3.06
N GLU A 179 48.42 -39.40 -4.18
CA GLU A 179 48.98 -40.51 -5.00
C GLU A 179 50.35 -40.15 -5.58
N ALA A 180 50.54 -38.91 -6.05
CA ALA A 180 51.84 -38.44 -6.53
C ALA A 180 52.88 -38.36 -5.40
N GLN A 181 52.50 -37.94 -4.21
CA GLN A 181 53.37 -37.94 -3.03
C GLN A 181 53.76 -39.36 -2.63
N SER A 182 52.81 -40.31 -2.60
CA SER A 182 53.13 -41.71 -2.28
C SER A 182 54.07 -42.33 -3.30
N MET A 183 53.83 -42.11 -4.60
CA MET A 183 54.73 -42.57 -5.66
C MET A 183 56.13 -41.95 -5.55
N ARG A 184 56.24 -40.67 -5.17
CA ARG A 184 57.55 -40.02 -4.95
C ARG A 184 58.31 -40.63 -3.77
N VAL A 185 57.62 -40.94 -2.67
CA VAL A 185 58.23 -41.58 -1.50
C VAL A 185 58.69 -42.99 -1.85
N GLU A 186 57.88 -43.75 -2.58
CA GLU A 186 58.25 -45.09 -3.03
C GLU A 186 59.45 -45.06 -3.99
N LEU A 187 59.45 -44.13 -4.96
CA LEU A 187 60.57 -43.95 -5.87
C LEU A 187 61.85 -43.56 -5.11
N ALA A 188 61.77 -42.65 -4.15
CA ALA A 188 62.92 -42.29 -3.31
C ALA A 188 63.46 -43.50 -2.53
N ALA A 189 62.59 -44.33 -1.96
CA ALA A 189 62.99 -45.55 -1.26
C ALA A 189 63.66 -46.56 -2.20
N THR A 190 63.15 -46.73 -3.42
CA THR A 190 63.77 -47.62 -4.42
C THR A 190 65.14 -47.12 -4.88
N VAL A 191 65.31 -45.80 -5.06
CA VAL A 191 66.59 -45.20 -5.44
C VAL A 191 67.62 -45.35 -4.31
N GLU A 192 67.22 -45.14 -3.05
CA GLU A 192 68.13 -45.34 -1.91
C GLU A 192 68.52 -46.82 -1.75
N LYS A 193 67.59 -47.75 -1.98
CA LYS A 193 67.92 -49.19 -2.01
C LYS A 193 68.90 -49.53 -3.14
N ALA A 194 68.69 -49.00 -4.34
CA ALA A 194 69.58 -49.21 -5.48
C ALA A 194 70.99 -48.65 -5.22
N LYS A 195 71.11 -47.46 -4.63
CA LYS A 195 72.41 -46.89 -4.22
C LYS A 195 73.10 -47.73 -3.15
N ALA A 196 72.35 -48.28 -2.19
CA ALA A 196 72.91 -49.15 -1.16
C ALA A 196 73.43 -50.47 -1.75
N GLU A 197 72.69 -51.06 -2.70
CA GLU A 197 73.13 -52.26 -3.43
C GLU A 197 74.36 -51.99 -4.31
N GLU A 198 74.42 -50.84 -4.98
CA GLU A 198 75.58 -50.41 -5.77
C GLU A 198 76.82 -50.24 -4.89
N LYS A 199 76.68 -49.57 -3.74
CA LYS A 199 77.76 -49.41 -2.78
C LYS A 199 78.24 -50.74 -2.21
N ALA A 200 77.32 -51.65 -1.88
CA ALA A 200 77.68 -53.00 -1.41
C ALA A 200 78.40 -53.81 -2.49
N ALA A 201 78.00 -53.67 -3.76
CA ALA A 201 78.68 -54.31 -4.88
C ALA A 201 80.09 -53.73 -5.13
N GLU A 202 80.27 -52.43 -4.92
CA GLU A 202 81.58 -51.78 -5.03
C GLU A 202 82.51 -52.20 -3.88
N GLU A 203 82.00 -52.27 -2.65
CA GLU A 203 82.72 -52.81 -1.50
C GLU A 203 83.11 -54.29 -1.71
N ALA A 204 82.19 -55.11 -2.24
CA ALA A 204 82.49 -56.51 -2.59
C ALA A 204 83.56 -56.63 -3.70
N LYS A 205 83.52 -55.77 -4.72
CA LYS A 205 84.58 -55.71 -5.75
C LYS A 205 85.93 -55.31 -5.15
N ALA A 206 85.95 -54.35 -4.23
CA ALA A 206 87.16 -53.93 -3.55
C ALA A 206 87.78 -55.07 -2.71
N LEU A 207 86.94 -55.84 -2.00
CA LEU A 207 87.37 -57.02 -1.24
C LEU A 207 87.94 -58.12 -2.15
N LEU A 208 87.28 -58.41 -3.28
CA LEU A 208 87.80 -59.37 -4.26
C LEU A 208 89.13 -58.92 -4.87
N MET A 209 89.32 -57.62 -5.09
CA MET A 209 90.61 -57.09 -5.54
C MET A 209 91.70 -57.22 -4.46
N ASP A 210 91.38 -57.03 -3.18
CA ASP A 210 92.33 -57.25 -2.08
C ASP A 210 92.70 -58.74 -1.93
N GLU A 211 91.71 -59.64 -2.05
CA GLU A 211 91.94 -61.08 -2.03
C GLU A 211 92.80 -61.53 -3.23
N LYS A 212 92.56 -60.97 -4.42
CA LYS A 212 93.40 -61.20 -5.59
C LYS A 212 94.83 -60.70 -5.37
N LYS A 213 95.02 -59.52 -4.79
CA LYS A 213 96.36 -59.01 -4.41
C LYS A 213 97.05 -59.92 -3.39
N ARG A 214 96.32 -60.48 -2.42
CA ARG A 214 96.87 -61.47 -1.47
C ARG A 214 97.24 -62.77 -2.17
N SER A 215 96.43 -63.23 -3.12
CA SER A 215 96.73 -64.41 -3.94
C SER A 215 97.99 -64.18 -4.79
N ASP A 216 98.10 -63.04 -5.47
CA ASP A 216 99.28 -62.66 -6.25
C ASP A 216 100.53 -62.55 -5.34
N ALA A 217 100.40 -62.03 -4.12
CA ALA A 217 101.48 -61.97 -3.14
C ALA A 217 101.89 -63.36 -2.62
N LEU A 218 100.93 -64.29 -2.45
CA LEU A 218 101.20 -65.69 -2.13
C LEU A 218 101.94 -66.38 -3.27
N VAL A 219 101.50 -66.19 -4.53
CA VAL A 219 102.20 -66.71 -5.71
C VAL A 219 103.63 -66.17 -5.79
N ALA A 220 103.82 -64.87 -5.55
CA ALA A 220 105.15 -64.25 -5.50
C ALA A 220 106.01 -64.78 -4.32
N SER A 221 105.39 -65.12 -3.19
CA SER A 221 106.07 -65.74 -2.05
C SER A 221 106.50 -67.17 -2.38
N THR A 222 105.64 -67.96 -3.04
CA THR A 222 105.96 -69.30 -3.51
C THR A 222 107.09 -69.25 -4.54
N ALA A 223 107.05 -68.33 -5.51
CA ALA A 223 108.15 -68.13 -6.46
C ALA A 223 109.47 -67.74 -5.79
N LYS A 224 109.43 -66.97 -4.69
CA LYS A 224 110.62 -66.68 -3.87
C LYS A 224 111.11 -67.88 -3.07
N ILE A 225 110.21 -68.78 -2.65
CA ILE A 225 110.58 -70.05 -2.02
C ILE A 225 111.23 -70.97 -3.05
N ASP A 226 110.69 -71.06 -4.26
CA ASP A 226 111.29 -71.81 -5.36
C ASP A 226 112.68 -71.27 -5.72
N GLN A 227 112.83 -69.93 -5.81
CA GLN A 227 114.16 -69.31 -5.96
C GLN A 227 115.10 -69.64 -4.78
N LYS A 228 114.60 -69.73 -3.54
CA LYS A 228 115.43 -70.14 -2.39
C LYS A 228 115.81 -71.61 -2.46
N ILE A 229 114.93 -72.49 -2.95
CA ILE A 229 115.23 -73.90 -3.18
C ILE A 229 116.28 -74.04 -4.30
N ASP A 230 116.14 -73.29 -5.38
CA ASP A 230 117.13 -73.24 -6.46
C ASP A 230 118.47 -72.69 -5.99
N ASN A 231 118.47 -71.65 -5.15
CA ASN A 231 119.69 -71.10 -4.54
C ASN A 231 120.32 -72.07 -3.52
N LEU A 232 119.53 -72.88 -2.82
CA LEU A 232 120.05 -73.93 -1.93
C LEU A 232 120.65 -75.10 -2.72
N ASN A 233 120.02 -75.49 -3.83
CA ASN A 233 120.56 -76.49 -4.75
C ASN A 233 121.85 -76.01 -5.42
N GLN A 234 121.92 -74.72 -5.81
CA GLN A 234 123.17 -74.09 -6.26
C GLN A 234 124.22 -73.97 -5.15
N GLY A 235 123.83 -73.74 -3.90
CA GLY A 235 124.74 -73.72 -2.74
C GLY A 235 125.35 -75.10 -2.44
N LEU A 236 124.59 -76.18 -2.62
CA LEU A 236 125.09 -77.56 -2.48
C LEU A 236 126.01 -77.98 -3.65
N GLU A 237 125.77 -77.50 -4.88
CA GLU A 237 126.74 -77.60 -5.98
C GLU A 237 127.99 -76.72 -5.77
N GLY A 238 127.83 -75.58 -5.10
CA GLY A 238 128.89 -74.62 -4.76
C GLY A 238 129.91 -75.18 -3.77
N VAL A 239 129.47 -75.85 -2.71
CA VAL A 239 130.39 -76.55 -1.78
C VAL A 239 131.14 -77.69 -2.49
N GLY A 240 130.51 -78.33 -3.48
CA GLY A 240 131.16 -79.33 -4.34
C GLY A 240 132.18 -78.76 -5.34
N LYS A 241 132.06 -77.47 -5.70
CA LYS A 241 132.96 -76.75 -6.63
C LYS A 241 134.06 -75.94 -5.91
N ASP A 242 133.84 -75.49 -4.67
CA ASP A 242 134.83 -74.76 -3.86
C ASP A 242 136.00 -75.64 -3.39
N LEU A 243 135.85 -76.98 -3.45
CA LEU A 243 136.97 -77.93 -3.31
C LEU A 243 137.78 -78.10 -4.61
N ARG A 244 137.39 -77.48 -5.74
CA ARG A 244 138.01 -77.67 -7.06
C ARG A 244 138.52 -76.39 -7.75
N VAL A 245 138.25 -75.18 -7.22
CA VAL A 245 138.60 -73.89 -7.88
C VAL A 245 139.35 -72.94 -6.91
N VAL A 246 140.36 -73.49 -6.25
CA VAL A 246 141.59 -72.78 -5.82
C VAL A 246 142.46 -72.42 -7.05
N GLY A 247 142.08 -72.85 -8.24
CA GLY A 247 142.68 -72.43 -9.50
C GLY A 247 141.78 -71.46 -10.24
N GLU A 248 142.27 -70.23 -10.43
CA GLU A 248 141.82 -69.27 -11.48
C GLU A 248 140.46 -68.61 -11.17
N GLY A 249 140.39 -67.35 -10.76
CA GLY A 249 141.08 -66.21 -11.34
C GLY A 249 140.03 -65.22 -11.84
N LEU A 250 139.95 -64.06 -11.16
CA LEU A 250 139.84 -62.72 -11.74
C LEU A 250 138.76 -62.39 -12.81
N ALA A 251 137.98 -61.35 -12.49
CA ALA A 251 137.77 -60.11 -13.28
C ALA A 251 136.33 -59.74 -13.69
N GLY A 252 135.96 -58.51 -13.29
CA GLY A 252 135.02 -57.59 -13.96
C GLY A 252 133.54 -57.83 -13.68
N VAL A 253 132.81 -57.09 -12.84
CA VAL A 253 132.77 -55.62 -12.60
C VAL A 253 132.73 -54.81 -13.90
N GLY A 254 131.65 -54.05 -14.07
CA GLY A 254 131.45 -53.13 -15.18
C GLY A 254 129.95 -52.98 -15.42
N ASP A 255 129.22 -52.44 -14.44
CA ASP A 255 128.83 -51.02 -14.44
C ASP A 255 127.76 -50.73 -15.50
N ARG A 256 126.48 -50.60 -15.11
CA ARG A 256 125.84 -49.40 -14.50
C ARG A 256 125.69 -48.24 -15.50
N ILE A 257 124.63 -47.45 -15.24
CA ILE A 257 124.38 -46.04 -15.62
C ILE A 257 123.60 -45.87 -16.94
N THR A 258 122.50 -45.12 -17.10
CA THR A 258 121.59 -44.23 -16.30
C THR A 258 120.49 -43.79 -17.30
N THR A 259 119.18 -43.61 -17.06
CA THR A 259 118.37 -42.78 -16.13
C THR A 259 118.36 -41.25 -16.39
N VAL A 260 117.13 -40.67 -16.37
CA VAL A 260 116.69 -39.32 -15.89
C VAL A 260 116.53 -38.17 -16.93
N THR A 261 115.60 -37.18 -16.92
CA THR A 261 114.23 -36.84 -16.35
C THR A 261 113.98 -35.30 -16.55
N LYS A 262 112.69 -34.85 -16.67
CA LYS A 262 112.06 -33.50 -16.36
C LYS A 262 112.40 -32.27 -17.26
N GLU A 263 111.55 -31.23 -17.47
CA GLU A 263 110.56 -30.52 -16.60
C GLU A 263 109.55 -29.60 -17.37
N VAL A 264 108.68 -28.87 -16.64
CA VAL A 264 107.40 -28.17 -16.97
C VAL A 264 107.50 -26.62 -16.93
N SER A 265 106.58 -25.84 -17.55
CA SER A 265 106.35 -24.39 -17.23
C SER A 265 104.92 -23.83 -17.53
N SER A 266 104.50 -22.83 -16.74
CA SER A 266 103.20 -22.13 -16.46
C SER A 266 102.83 -20.91 -17.38
N VAL A 267 101.56 -20.59 -17.75
CA VAL A 267 100.44 -19.76 -17.16
C VAL A 267 100.51 -18.20 -17.24
N LYS A 268 99.52 -17.59 -17.96
CA LYS A 268 98.63 -16.42 -17.65
C LYS A 268 98.62 -15.20 -18.59
N GLU A 269 97.42 -14.77 -19.04
CA GLU A 269 97.07 -13.37 -19.40
C GLU A 269 95.55 -13.10 -19.37
N ASP A 270 95.14 -11.93 -18.85
CA ASP A 270 93.78 -11.33 -18.74
C ASP A 270 93.85 -9.90 -19.37
N MET A 271 92.79 -9.40 -20.05
CA MET A 271 92.25 -8.00 -19.97
C MET A 271 91.24 -7.66 -21.10
N THR A 272 90.05 -7.11 -20.76
CA THR A 272 89.56 -5.74 -21.15
C THR A 272 88.07 -5.49 -20.82
N LYS A 273 87.74 -4.23 -20.49
CA LYS A 273 86.48 -3.72 -19.91
C LYS A 273 86.13 -2.33 -20.53
N VAL A 274 84.81 -2.05 -20.71
CA VAL A 274 84.07 -0.74 -20.66
C VAL A 274 84.43 0.33 -21.71
N GLY A 275 83.58 1.18 -22.33
CA GLY A 275 82.16 1.57 -22.25
C GLY A 275 82.03 3.08 -22.59
N GLN A 276 81.00 3.54 -23.35
CA GLN A 276 80.54 4.96 -23.40
C GLN A 276 79.19 5.15 -24.15
N GLU A 277 78.63 6.35 -24.01
CA GLU A 277 77.21 6.77 -23.92
C GLU A 277 76.52 7.31 -25.22
N VAL A 278 75.18 7.21 -25.22
CA VAL A 278 74.07 8.15 -25.60
C VAL A 278 74.23 9.23 -26.70
N SER A 279 73.31 9.23 -27.68
CA SER A 279 72.40 10.33 -28.15
C SER A 279 71.48 9.77 -29.27
N GLY A 280 70.26 10.18 -29.62
CA GLY A 280 69.43 11.34 -29.29
C GLY A 280 68.56 11.72 -30.51
N VAL A 281 67.27 11.32 -30.50
CA VAL A 281 66.08 11.99 -31.11
C VAL A 281 65.94 12.11 -32.65
N LYS A 282 64.82 11.63 -33.23
CA LYS A 282 63.67 12.38 -33.85
C LYS A 282 62.97 11.61 -34.99
N ALA A 283 61.66 11.34 -34.84
CA ALA A 283 60.66 11.40 -35.93
C ALA A 283 59.25 11.12 -35.38
N THR A 284 58.51 12.19 -35.10
CA THR A 284 57.04 12.22 -35.08
C THR A 284 56.59 12.68 -36.46
N VAL A 285 55.49 12.12 -37.00
CA VAL A 285 54.39 12.79 -37.73
C VAL A 285 53.45 11.75 -38.32
N ALA A 286 52.14 12.02 -38.17
CA ALA A 286 50.98 11.41 -38.82
C ALA A 286 50.29 10.24 -38.12
N GLU A 287 49.62 10.52 -36.99
CA GLU A 287 48.25 10.01 -36.75
C GLU A 287 47.53 10.82 -35.67
N VAL A 288 46.94 11.97 -36.07
CA VAL A 288 45.96 12.70 -35.25
C VAL A 288 44.91 13.26 -36.20
N SER A 289 43.88 12.46 -36.53
CA SER A 289 42.60 12.98 -37.04
C SER A 289 41.47 11.94 -37.09
N GLU A 290 41.33 11.08 -36.08
CA GLU A 290 40.15 10.20 -35.97
C GLU A 290 39.64 10.00 -34.53
N GLU A 291 39.95 10.92 -33.62
CA GLU A 291 39.58 10.80 -32.19
C GLU A 291 38.63 11.90 -31.68
N VAL A 292 38.00 12.67 -32.57
CA VAL A 292 37.16 13.84 -32.17
C VAL A 292 35.67 13.70 -32.53
N SER A 293 35.20 12.62 -33.17
CA SER A 293 33.75 12.38 -33.38
C SER A 293 33.13 11.31 -32.47
N GLY A 294 33.95 10.44 -31.86
CA GLY A 294 33.50 9.35 -30.98
C GLY A 294 33.26 9.72 -29.52
N VAL A 295 33.61 10.95 -29.11
CA VAL A 295 33.46 11.42 -27.72
C VAL A 295 32.06 12.00 -27.46
N GLY A 296 31.44 12.67 -28.45
CA GLY A 296 30.12 13.29 -28.30
C GLY A 296 28.98 12.29 -28.08
N SER A 297 29.00 11.15 -28.77
CA SER A 297 28.01 10.07 -28.62
C SER A 297 28.15 9.30 -27.30
N LYS A 298 29.38 9.20 -26.78
CA LYS A 298 29.70 8.53 -25.50
C LYS A 298 29.30 9.38 -24.30
N VAL A 299 29.40 10.71 -24.39
CA VAL A 299 28.97 11.63 -23.32
C VAL A 299 27.45 11.67 -23.20
N GLU A 300 26.71 11.62 -24.30
CA GLU A 300 25.23 11.60 -24.29
C GLU A 300 24.66 10.27 -23.76
N SER A 301 25.30 9.14 -24.08
CA SER A 301 24.91 7.83 -23.53
C SER A 301 25.19 7.71 -22.03
N ILE A 302 26.33 8.26 -21.56
CA ILE A 302 26.67 8.30 -20.14
C ILE A 302 25.68 9.18 -19.37
N LYS A 303 25.25 10.31 -19.93
CA LYS A 303 24.27 11.20 -19.28
C LYS A 303 22.91 10.51 -19.08
N LYS A 304 22.48 9.75 -20.09
CA LYS A 304 21.24 8.96 -20.06
C LYS A 304 21.33 7.78 -19.08
N GLU A 305 22.46 7.06 -19.06
CA GLU A 305 22.71 6.00 -18.09
C GLU A 305 22.78 6.55 -16.65
N VAL A 306 23.37 7.72 -16.42
CA VAL A 306 23.42 8.35 -15.09
C VAL A 306 22.03 8.78 -14.62
N GLU A 307 21.19 9.33 -15.49
CA GLU A 307 19.80 9.67 -15.17
C GLU A 307 18.93 8.43 -14.90
N GLU A 308 19.07 7.38 -15.70
CA GLU A 308 18.37 6.10 -15.48
C GLU A 308 18.85 5.41 -14.20
N THR A 309 20.15 5.42 -13.93
CA THR A 309 20.72 4.84 -12.71
C THR A 309 20.31 5.63 -11.47
N ALA A 310 20.25 6.96 -11.55
CA ALA A 310 19.75 7.80 -10.46
C ALA A 310 18.25 7.59 -10.21
N ALA A 311 17.44 7.43 -11.27
CA ALA A 311 16.02 7.14 -11.15
C ALA A 311 15.76 5.73 -10.58
N VAL A 312 16.56 4.73 -10.98
CA VAL A 312 16.52 3.37 -10.45
C VAL A 312 16.99 3.33 -9.00
N GLN A 313 18.07 4.05 -8.67
CA GLN A 313 18.53 4.19 -7.29
C GLN A 313 17.48 4.88 -6.42
N LYS A 314 16.89 5.99 -6.88
CA LYS A 314 15.81 6.67 -6.16
C LYS A 314 14.60 5.75 -5.92
N LYS A 315 14.15 5.02 -6.95
CA LYS A 315 13.08 4.01 -6.79
C LYS A 315 13.47 2.86 -5.85
N ASN A 316 14.73 2.45 -5.85
CA ASN A 316 15.21 1.41 -4.92
C ASN A 316 15.33 1.94 -3.49
N PHE A 317 15.75 3.19 -3.28
CA PHE A 317 15.73 3.87 -1.99
C PHE A 317 14.29 4.07 -1.48
N GLU A 318 13.35 4.45 -2.34
CA GLU A 318 11.92 4.54 -2.02
C GLU A 318 11.37 3.17 -1.58
N LYS A 319 11.67 2.10 -2.34
CA LYS A 319 11.27 0.72 -2.00
C LYS A 319 11.95 0.18 -0.72
N LEU A 320 13.18 0.62 -0.42
CA LEU A 320 13.89 0.26 0.80
C LEU A 320 13.28 0.97 2.02
N ASN A 321 12.97 2.27 1.90
CA ASN A 321 12.30 3.03 2.94
C ASN A 321 10.86 2.56 3.18
N GLU A 322 10.14 2.12 2.15
CA GLU A 322 8.79 1.55 2.31
C GLU A 322 8.76 0.33 3.24
N ARG A 323 9.85 -0.42 3.34
CA ARG A 323 9.95 -1.65 4.16
C ARG A 323 10.57 -1.45 5.53
N GLN A 324 11.00 -0.24 5.87
CA GLN A 324 11.55 0.03 7.20
C GLN A 324 10.43 -0.04 8.25
N LYS A 325 10.59 -0.97 9.19
CA LYS A 325 9.72 -1.11 10.36
C LYS A 325 10.18 -0.15 11.45
N GLN A 326 9.24 0.59 12.01
CA GLN A 326 9.38 1.29 13.27
C GLN A 326 9.13 0.33 14.43
N SER A 327 9.86 0.54 15.51
CA SER A 327 9.65 -0.15 16.76
C SER A 327 8.34 0.30 17.42
N LEU A 328 7.83 -0.56 18.32
CA LEU A 328 6.63 -0.30 19.10
C LEU A 328 6.73 1.05 19.87
N ASN A 329 7.88 1.32 20.47
CA ASN A 329 8.11 2.53 21.27
C ASN A 329 8.19 3.80 20.41
N GLU A 330 8.73 3.72 19.19
CA GLU A 330 8.75 4.85 18.26
C GLU A 330 7.34 5.25 17.83
N ILE A 331 6.50 4.27 17.48
CA ILE A 331 5.10 4.51 17.09
C ILE A 331 4.32 5.13 18.26
N PHE A 332 4.47 4.57 19.46
CA PHE A 332 3.80 5.09 20.65
C PHE A 332 4.29 6.49 21.02
N THR A 333 5.60 6.74 20.97
CA THR A 333 6.19 8.06 21.26
C THR A 333 5.70 9.10 20.26
N LYS A 334 5.63 8.74 18.96
CA LYS A 334 5.06 9.58 17.92
C LYS A 334 3.58 9.88 18.19
N TYR A 335 2.79 8.90 18.62
CA TYR A 335 1.40 9.12 19.04
C TYR A 335 1.33 10.11 20.22
N GLU A 336 2.05 9.86 21.31
CA GLU A 336 2.01 10.70 22.51
C GLU A 336 2.46 12.14 22.25
N GLN A 337 3.48 12.35 21.41
CA GLN A 337 3.98 13.68 21.07
C GLN A 337 3.07 14.46 20.12
N ASN A 338 2.18 13.79 19.39
CA ASN A 338 1.36 14.41 18.33
C ASN A 338 -0.15 14.20 18.53
N LYS A 339 -0.56 13.67 19.69
CA LYS A 339 -1.97 13.58 20.05
C LYS A 339 -2.57 14.96 20.27
N VAL A 340 -3.82 15.08 19.88
CA VAL A 340 -4.65 16.27 20.04
C VAL A 340 -5.87 15.91 20.85
N LYS A 341 -6.40 16.88 21.58
CA LYS A 341 -7.60 16.74 22.39
C LYS A 341 -8.82 17.16 21.60
N LEU A 342 -9.68 16.21 21.27
CA LEU A 342 -11.01 16.46 20.70
C LEU A 342 -11.98 16.77 21.84
N THR A 343 -12.62 17.94 21.79
CA THR A 343 -13.64 18.36 22.75
C THR A 343 -14.95 18.65 22.01
N LEU A 344 -16.05 18.05 22.47
CA LEU A 344 -17.41 18.34 22.00
C LEU A 344 -18.29 18.76 23.19
N GLU A 345 -18.89 19.93 23.13
CA GLU A 345 -19.86 20.42 24.10
C GLU A 345 -21.25 20.37 23.48
N PHE A 346 -22.23 19.84 24.20
CA PHE A 346 -23.54 19.59 23.63
C PHE A 346 -24.66 19.75 24.65
N ASN A 347 -25.79 20.26 24.16
CA ASN A 347 -27.04 20.31 24.89
C ASN A 347 -27.96 19.20 24.38
N HIS A 348 -28.63 18.50 25.28
CA HIS A 348 -29.59 17.47 24.92
C HIS A 348 -30.73 17.37 25.91
N LYS A 349 -31.87 16.83 25.47
CA LYS A 349 -32.97 16.47 26.37
C LYS A 349 -32.66 15.17 27.11
N GLY A 350 -32.91 15.12 28.41
CA GLY A 350 -32.65 13.94 29.24
C GLY A 350 -33.49 13.90 30.52
N GLY A 351 -33.59 12.71 31.13
CA GLY A 351 -34.44 12.48 32.31
C GLY A 351 -35.92 12.23 31.97
N PHE A 352 -36.71 11.91 33.00
CA PHE A 352 -38.13 11.51 32.86
C PHE A 352 -39.03 12.63 32.29
N LEU A 353 -38.65 13.90 32.47
CA LEU A 353 -39.41 15.07 32.00
C LEU A 353 -38.77 15.78 30.79
N GLY A 354 -37.69 15.21 30.21
CA GLY A 354 -37.04 15.79 29.03
C GLY A 354 -36.30 17.11 29.28
N ALA A 355 -35.83 17.34 30.51
CA ALA A 355 -35.06 18.53 30.87
C ALA A 355 -33.81 18.68 30.01
N GLU A 356 -33.44 19.91 29.69
CA GLU A 356 -32.21 20.21 28.97
C GLU A 356 -31.00 20.02 29.88
N LYS A 357 -29.99 19.34 29.35
CA LYS A 357 -28.71 19.11 30.03
C LYS A 357 -27.57 19.49 29.10
N THR A 358 -26.58 20.17 29.67
CA THR A 358 -25.30 20.46 29.02
C THR A 358 -24.26 19.46 29.48
N GLU A 359 -23.59 18.80 28.53
CA GLU A 359 -22.51 17.87 28.80
C GLU A 359 -21.31 18.17 27.90
N LYS A 360 -20.12 17.75 28.35
CA LYS A 360 -18.87 17.89 27.63
C LYS A 360 -18.23 16.53 27.45
N PHE A 361 -17.90 16.21 26.21
CA PHE A 361 -17.11 15.05 25.82
C PHE A 361 -15.68 15.49 25.50
N SER A 362 -14.69 14.73 25.95
CA SER A 362 -13.28 14.97 25.64
C SER A 362 -12.57 13.63 25.47
N MET A 363 -11.70 13.54 24.45
CA MET A 363 -10.80 12.39 24.26
C MET A 363 -9.49 12.83 23.59
N ASP A 364 -8.44 12.02 23.78
CA ASP A 364 -7.23 12.12 22.97
C ASP A 364 -7.49 11.50 21.59
N SER A 365 -6.93 12.12 20.57
CA SER A 365 -7.12 11.77 19.16
C SER A 365 -5.89 12.19 18.34
N ILE A 366 -5.92 11.97 17.04
CA ILE A 366 -4.85 12.35 16.12
C ILE A 366 -5.42 13.06 14.90
N ILE A 367 -4.57 13.85 14.25
CA ILE A 367 -4.86 14.47 12.95
C ILE A 367 -4.34 13.53 11.86
N LEU A 368 -5.22 13.18 10.93
CA LEU A 368 -4.94 12.37 9.75
C LEU A 368 -4.98 13.24 8.50
N ALA A 369 -4.16 12.90 7.51
CA ALA A 369 -4.25 13.47 6.18
C ALA A 369 -4.34 12.39 5.10
N ASP A 370 -5.22 12.63 4.14
CA ASP A 370 -5.29 11.92 2.86
C ASP A 370 -5.20 12.95 1.73
N GLY A 371 -4.02 13.11 1.14
CA GLY A 371 -3.71 14.21 0.23
C GLY A 371 -3.88 15.57 0.90
N SER A 372 -4.74 16.43 0.37
CA SER A 372 -5.05 17.76 0.92
C SER A 372 -6.18 17.74 1.98
N PHE A 373 -6.71 16.57 2.31
CA PHE A 373 -7.85 16.44 3.22
C PHE A 373 -7.39 16.06 4.62
N ALA A 374 -7.41 17.03 5.55
CA ALA A 374 -7.17 16.80 6.98
C ALA A 374 -8.47 16.43 7.71
N TYR A 375 -8.41 15.38 8.53
CA TYR A 375 -9.55 14.90 9.30
C TYR A 375 -9.12 14.21 10.60
N THR A 376 -10.09 13.96 11.47
CA THR A 376 -9.94 13.03 12.60
C THR A 376 -11.08 12.02 12.63
N LEU A 377 -10.87 10.90 13.31
CA LEU A 377 -11.85 9.82 13.44
C LEU A 377 -12.24 9.63 14.90
N VAL A 378 -13.54 9.45 15.14
CA VAL A 378 -14.08 9.19 16.47
C VAL A 378 -15.13 8.11 16.44
N HIS A 379 -15.15 7.27 17.48
CA HIS A 379 -16.21 6.29 17.65
C HIS A 379 -17.48 6.95 18.25
N ALA A 380 -18.62 6.75 17.60
CA ALA A 380 -19.89 7.38 17.94
C ALA A 380 -20.33 7.12 19.38
N LYS A 381 -20.10 5.90 19.91
CA LYS A 381 -20.51 5.46 21.27
C LYS A 381 -20.12 6.46 22.37
N ASP A 382 -18.89 6.96 22.32
CA ASP A 382 -18.35 7.79 23.38
C ASP A 382 -18.65 9.28 23.12
N SER A 383 -18.98 9.63 21.88
CA SER A 383 -19.34 10.98 21.45
C SER A 383 -20.81 11.36 21.78
N PRO A 384 -21.19 12.64 21.62
CA PRO A 384 -22.59 13.09 21.71
C PRO A 384 -23.55 12.33 20.77
N PHE A 385 -23.00 11.83 19.67
CA PHE A 385 -23.71 11.16 18.57
C PHE A 385 -23.87 9.64 18.77
N ARG A 386 -23.81 9.17 20.02
CA ARG A 386 -23.96 7.74 20.35
C ARG A 386 -25.26 7.14 19.78
N LEU A 387 -25.17 5.90 19.30
CA LEU A 387 -26.31 5.17 18.75
C LEU A 387 -26.91 4.13 19.72
N LYS A 388 -26.11 3.65 20.69
CA LYS A 388 -26.53 2.66 21.70
C LYS A 388 -26.28 3.19 23.14
N PRO A 389 -27.08 2.79 24.13
CA PRO A 389 -28.31 1.98 24.02
C PRO A 389 -29.45 2.68 23.27
N ARG A 390 -29.49 4.02 23.27
CA ARG A 390 -30.39 4.85 22.45
C ARG A 390 -29.77 6.23 22.21
N PRO A 391 -29.96 6.85 21.03
CA PRO A 391 -29.49 8.21 20.77
C PRO A 391 -30.03 9.22 21.79
N ARG A 392 -29.24 10.26 22.07
CA ARG A 392 -29.72 11.42 22.83
C ARG A 392 -30.49 12.33 21.88
N THR A 393 -31.51 13.02 22.38
CA THR A 393 -32.17 14.09 21.64
C THR A 393 -31.31 15.35 21.74
N LEU A 394 -30.40 15.52 20.79
CA LEU A 394 -29.47 16.66 20.74
C LEU A 394 -30.21 17.95 20.38
N ILE A 395 -29.81 19.05 21.03
CA ILE A 395 -30.33 20.41 20.81
C ILE A 395 -29.25 21.27 20.17
N SER A 396 -28.02 21.16 20.63
CA SER A 396 -26.87 21.82 20.01
C SER A 396 -25.62 20.98 20.25
N VAL A 397 -24.66 21.08 19.34
CA VAL A 397 -23.33 20.51 19.49
C VAL A 397 -22.33 21.51 18.91
N LYS A 398 -21.28 21.84 19.67
CA LYS A 398 -20.12 22.58 19.19
C LYS A 398 -18.86 21.79 19.55
N GLY A 399 -17.79 22.01 18.80
CA GLY A 399 -16.60 21.20 18.96
C GLY A 399 -15.33 21.93 18.58
N GLN A 400 -14.23 21.52 19.20
CA GLN A 400 -12.91 22.01 18.83
C GLN A 400 -11.85 20.93 19.08
N ILE A 401 -10.74 21.06 18.37
CA ILE A 401 -9.52 20.29 18.59
C ILE A 401 -8.46 21.24 19.15
N SER A 402 -7.84 20.86 20.26
CA SER A 402 -6.76 21.61 20.91
C SER A 402 -5.57 20.69 21.17
N GLY A 403 -4.36 21.21 21.22
CA GLY A 403 -3.17 20.44 21.55
C GLY A 403 -1.99 21.35 21.78
N ASP A 404 -0.96 20.85 22.47
CA ASP A 404 0.16 21.67 22.92
C ASP A 404 0.97 22.27 21.76
N LYS A 405 1.00 21.55 20.63
CA LYS A 405 1.68 21.96 19.39
C LYS A 405 0.80 22.81 18.45
N LEU A 406 -0.48 23.00 18.76
CA LEU A 406 -1.38 23.82 17.94
C LEU A 406 -1.36 25.27 18.43
N LYS A 407 -1.10 26.22 17.52
CA LYS A 407 -1.11 27.66 17.84
C LYS A 407 -2.46 28.16 18.36
N SER A 408 -3.55 27.60 17.85
CA SER A 408 -4.91 27.92 18.28
C SER A 408 -5.81 26.69 18.12
N PRO A 409 -6.89 26.59 18.92
CA PRO A 409 -7.86 25.52 18.77
C PRO A 409 -8.55 25.55 17.40
N ILE A 410 -8.64 24.38 16.75
CA ILE A 410 -9.33 24.20 15.46
C ILE A 410 -10.81 23.97 15.73
N GLN A 411 -11.67 24.87 15.27
CA GLN A 411 -13.12 24.75 15.43
C GLN A 411 -13.69 23.68 14.48
N ILE A 412 -14.53 22.80 15.01
CA ILE A 412 -15.18 21.74 14.24
C ILE A 412 -16.46 22.29 13.62
N ARG A 413 -16.50 22.31 12.29
CA ARG A 413 -17.61 22.86 11.50
C ARG A 413 -18.69 21.83 11.20
N GLU A 414 -18.30 20.60 10.91
CA GLU A 414 -19.22 19.52 10.62
C GLU A 414 -18.61 18.16 10.99
N ILE A 415 -19.47 17.15 11.02
CA ILE A 415 -19.12 15.74 11.15
C ILE A 415 -19.90 14.93 10.11
N ALA A 416 -19.39 13.78 9.72
CA ALA A 416 -20.11 12.82 8.89
C ALA A 416 -19.95 11.41 9.43
N PHE A 417 -20.93 10.56 9.18
CA PHE A 417 -20.84 9.15 9.53
C PHE A 417 -20.26 8.35 8.37
N MET A 418 -19.46 7.35 8.69
CA MET A 418 -18.98 6.37 7.73
C MET A 418 -20.07 5.33 7.40
N ASP A 419 -19.79 4.48 6.41
CA ASP A 419 -20.61 3.34 6.01
C ASP A 419 -20.90 2.38 7.18
N ASP A 420 -19.94 2.24 8.11
CA ASP A 420 -20.17 1.82 9.49
C ASP A 420 -20.67 3.01 10.35
N PRO A 421 -21.93 2.98 10.83
CA PRO A 421 -22.54 4.07 11.58
C PRO A 421 -21.89 4.34 12.95
N ARG A 422 -20.92 3.52 13.38
CA ARG A 422 -20.16 3.76 14.61
C ARG A 422 -18.95 4.65 14.41
N ILE A 423 -18.49 4.85 13.19
CA ILE A 423 -17.32 5.68 12.92
C ILE A 423 -17.80 7.02 12.38
N ILE A 424 -17.30 8.08 13.00
CA ILE A 424 -17.55 9.46 12.60
C ILE A 424 -16.22 10.02 12.10
N ILE A 425 -16.27 10.65 10.95
CA ILE A 425 -15.17 11.44 10.41
C ILE A 425 -15.47 12.91 10.65
N ILE A 426 -14.45 13.63 11.10
CA ILE A 426 -14.51 15.05 11.39
C ILE A 426 -13.55 15.77 10.45
N PRO A 427 -14.02 16.39 9.36
CA PRO A 427 -13.19 17.19 8.48
C PRO A 427 -12.70 18.45 9.20
N LEU A 428 -11.40 18.76 9.05
CA LEU A 428 -10.78 19.90 9.74
C LEU A 428 -10.66 21.15 8.86
N TYR A 429 -10.91 21.03 7.55
CA TYR A 429 -10.83 22.13 6.57
C TYR A 429 -9.55 22.97 6.67
N LEU A 430 -8.45 22.30 6.98
CA LEU A 430 -7.12 22.88 7.03
C LEU A 430 -6.25 22.21 5.98
N ASP A 431 -5.25 22.95 5.53
CA ASP A 431 -4.22 22.43 4.65
C ASP A 431 -3.18 21.68 5.50
N PRO A 432 -3.04 20.34 5.33
CA PRO A 432 -2.09 19.55 6.09
C PRO A 432 -0.65 20.05 5.95
N GLN A 433 -0.25 20.52 4.76
CA GLN A 433 1.13 20.97 4.51
C GLN A 433 1.43 22.22 5.33
N LYS A 434 0.54 23.20 5.29
CA LYS A 434 0.67 24.42 6.09
C LYS A 434 0.65 24.13 7.60
N LEU A 435 -0.11 23.14 8.05
CA LEU A 435 -0.13 22.77 9.46
C LEU A 435 1.25 22.26 9.91
N VAL A 436 1.86 21.35 9.14
CA VAL A 436 3.20 20.82 9.44
C VAL A 436 4.30 21.89 9.30
N GLU A 437 4.17 22.82 8.37
CA GLU A 437 5.15 23.93 8.22
C GLU A 437 5.08 24.94 9.37
N THR A 438 3.88 25.13 9.94
CA THR A 438 3.65 26.18 10.95
C THR A 438 3.65 25.67 12.38
N THR A 439 3.71 24.35 12.59
CA THR A 439 3.67 23.69 13.90
C THR A 439 4.64 22.50 13.92
N ASP A 440 5.16 22.13 15.10
CA ASP A 440 6.00 20.94 15.26
C ASP A 440 5.18 19.63 15.29
N LEU A 441 3.95 19.66 14.75
CA LEU A 441 3.00 18.55 14.78
C LEU A 441 3.20 17.65 13.57
N GLU A 442 3.41 16.36 13.83
CA GLU A 442 3.41 15.35 12.79
C GLU A 442 2.00 14.86 12.50
N ILE A 443 1.63 14.85 11.22
CA ILE A 443 0.34 14.34 10.77
C ILE A 443 0.47 12.85 10.43
N PHE A 444 -0.54 12.07 10.79
CA PHE A 444 -0.62 10.66 10.47
C PHE A 444 -1.28 10.44 9.11
N SER A 445 -0.95 9.34 8.44
CA SER A 445 -1.53 8.99 7.14
C SER A 445 -2.09 7.57 7.17
N ALA A 446 -3.00 7.30 6.21
CA ALA A 446 -3.45 5.95 5.93
C ALA A 446 -2.42 5.22 5.04
N PRO A 447 -2.18 3.91 5.26
CA PRO A 447 -1.23 3.15 4.46
C PRO A 447 -1.74 2.93 3.03
N GLN A 448 -0.88 3.20 2.03
CA GLN A 448 -1.17 2.89 0.63
C GLN A 448 -1.29 1.37 0.41
N ASN A 449 -0.39 0.60 1.05
CA ASN A 449 -0.44 -0.85 1.11
C ASN A 449 -0.60 -1.34 2.56
N PRO A 450 -1.84 -1.47 3.07
CA PRO A 450 -2.10 -1.86 4.47
C PRO A 450 -1.60 -3.27 4.82
N TYR A 451 -1.30 -4.12 3.85
CA TYR A 451 -0.88 -5.52 4.08
C TYR A 451 0.63 -5.73 3.88
N LEU A 452 1.40 -4.64 3.85
CA LEU A 452 2.86 -4.74 3.76
C LEU A 452 3.44 -5.50 4.97
N PHE A 453 2.79 -5.35 6.13
CA PHE A 453 3.12 -6.05 7.36
C PHE A 453 1.90 -6.83 7.86
N SER A 454 2.13 -8.00 8.45
CA SER A 454 1.09 -8.81 9.12
C SER A 454 0.85 -8.40 10.57
N GLU A 455 1.69 -7.50 11.08
CA GLU A 455 1.70 -7.03 12.46
C GLU A 455 1.32 -5.54 12.52
N ALA A 456 0.60 -5.19 13.58
CA ALA A 456 0.12 -3.85 13.90
C ALA A 456 0.45 -3.49 15.36
N VAL A 457 0.40 -2.20 15.64
CA VAL A 457 0.50 -1.63 16.98
C VAL A 457 -0.85 -1.04 17.33
N VAL A 458 -1.43 -1.48 18.44
CA VAL A 458 -2.68 -0.91 18.95
C VAL A 458 -2.35 0.02 20.11
N VAL A 459 -2.93 1.22 20.09
CA VAL A 459 -2.76 2.26 21.11
C VAL A 459 -4.10 2.61 21.72
N ASP A 460 -4.15 2.55 23.06
CA ASP A 460 -5.28 2.94 23.90
C ASP A 460 -5.50 4.45 23.84
N SER A 461 -6.70 4.88 23.44
CA SER A 461 -7.00 6.31 23.33
C SER A 461 -7.28 6.99 24.68
N LYS A 462 -7.33 6.23 25.79
CA LYS A 462 -7.76 6.71 27.12
C LYS A 462 -6.67 6.55 28.18
N GLU A 463 -6.07 5.36 28.27
CA GLU A 463 -5.12 5.02 29.33
C GLU A 463 -3.66 5.05 28.84
N GLY A 464 -3.41 5.37 27.56
CA GLY A 464 -2.05 5.50 27.01
C GLY A 464 -1.26 4.18 27.02
N ARG A 465 -1.95 3.04 27.07
CA ARG A 465 -1.34 1.70 26.91
C ARG A 465 -1.19 1.37 25.43
N PHE A 466 -0.29 0.46 25.11
CA PHE A 466 -0.07 0.03 23.74
C PHE A 466 0.45 -1.41 23.69
N GLY A 467 0.25 -2.06 22.55
CA GLY A 467 0.73 -3.43 22.33
C GLY A 467 0.81 -3.79 20.86
N GLN A 468 1.73 -4.70 20.53
CA GLN A 468 1.86 -5.24 19.18
C GLN A 468 0.92 -6.43 18.99
N THR A 469 0.38 -6.64 17.80
CA THR A 469 -0.48 -7.80 17.52
C THR A 469 -0.49 -8.11 16.03
N ASN A 470 -0.96 -9.30 15.67
CA ASN A 470 -1.24 -9.65 14.28
C ASN A 470 -2.60 -9.11 13.85
N PHE A 471 -2.74 -8.85 12.56
CA PHE A 471 -4.03 -8.53 11.97
C PHE A 471 -4.22 -9.20 10.62
N VAL A 472 -5.49 -9.48 10.31
CA VAL A 472 -5.91 -10.01 9.02
C VAL A 472 -7.12 -9.24 8.52
N ARG A 473 -7.23 -9.06 7.21
CA ARG A 473 -8.46 -8.51 6.62
C ARG A 473 -9.62 -9.48 6.87
N ASP A 474 -10.80 -8.96 7.18
CA ASP A 474 -11.98 -9.81 7.22
C ASP A 474 -12.33 -10.32 5.81
N GLU A 475 -12.46 -11.63 5.68
CA GLU A 475 -12.70 -12.30 4.39
C GLU A 475 -14.04 -11.92 3.76
N LYS A 476 -15.05 -11.62 4.60
CA LYS A 476 -16.43 -11.37 4.16
C LYS A 476 -16.75 -9.89 4.03
N ASP A 477 -16.08 -9.03 4.81
CA ASP A 477 -16.34 -7.59 4.82
C ASP A 477 -15.04 -6.78 4.86
N SER A 478 -14.63 -6.26 3.70
CA SER A 478 -13.39 -5.52 3.52
C SER A 478 -13.30 -4.21 4.31
N ARG A 479 -14.40 -3.77 4.91
CA ARG A 479 -14.44 -2.59 5.78
C ARG A 479 -13.73 -2.81 7.10
N TYR A 480 -13.51 -4.08 7.49
CA TYR A 480 -12.94 -4.43 8.78
C TYR A 480 -11.62 -5.19 8.65
N ILE A 481 -10.78 -4.95 9.64
CA ILE A 481 -9.57 -5.71 9.94
C ILE A 481 -9.83 -6.44 11.25
N LYS A 482 -9.60 -7.75 11.27
CA LYS A 482 -9.61 -8.56 12.47
C LYS A 482 -8.25 -8.42 13.16
N VAL A 483 -8.29 -8.10 14.44
CA VAL A 483 -7.12 -7.97 15.31
C VAL A 483 -7.04 -9.21 16.18
N GLU A 484 -5.89 -9.90 16.20
CA GLU A 484 -5.72 -11.13 16.97
C GLU A 484 -5.46 -10.83 18.46
N HIS A 485 -5.96 -11.70 19.33
CA HIS A 485 -5.88 -11.51 20.79
C HIS A 485 -4.67 -12.20 21.42
N SER A 486 -4.02 -13.11 20.68
CA SER A 486 -3.01 -14.00 21.25
C SER A 486 -1.63 -13.36 21.40
N ASN A 487 -1.37 -12.20 20.77
CA ASN A 487 0.00 -11.74 20.51
C ASN A 487 0.33 -10.35 21.07
N PHE A 488 -0.44 -9.80 22.02
CA PHE A 488 -0.07 -8.55 22.72
C PHE A 488 1.21 -8.74 23.52
N ALA A 489 2.37 -8.38 22.94
CA ALA A 489 3.65 -8.41 23.64
C ALA A 489 3.63 -7.33 24.75
N PHE A 490 3.45 -7.78 26.00
CA PHE A 490 3.16 -6.92 27.15
C PHE A 490 4.45 -6.28 27.72
N LEU A 491 4.68 -5.00 27.42
CA LEU A 491 5.67 -4.18 28.15
C LEU A 491 5.04 -3.39 29.31
N THR A 492 3.71 -3.17 29.33
CA THR A 492 3.02 -2.24 30.26
C THR A 492 1.88 -2.88 31.09
N GLY A 493 1.70 -4.20 31.05
CA GLY A 493 0.59 -4.92 31.71
C GLY A 493 -0.47 -5.45 30.73
N LYS A 494 -1.46 -6.22 31.20
CA LYS A 494 -2.53 -6.80 30.35
C LYS A 494 -3.28 -5.69 29.61
N PHE A 495 -3.12 -5.67 28.29
CA PHE A 495 -3.77 -4.74 27.37
C PHE A 495 -4.80 -5.51 26.52
N ASP A 496 -6.07 -5.11 26.61
CA ASP A 496 -7.16 -5.61 25.77
C ASP A 496 -7.72 -4.45 24.95
N PRO A 497 -7.68 -4.51 23.60
CA PRO A 497 -8.19 -3.45 22.76
C PRO A 497 -9.65 -3.12 23.07
N ALA A 498 -9.94 -1.84 23.22
CA ALA A 498 -11.27 -1.31 23.43
C ALA A 498 -11.76 -0.53 22.20
N LYS A 499 -13.05 -0.16 22.23
CA LYS A 499 -13.64 0.73 21.23
C LYS A 499 -12.93 2.08 21.27
N SER A 500 -12.67 2.64 20.10
CA SER A 500 -11.91 3.88 19.88
C SER A 500 -10.38 3.75 19.89
N ASP A 501 -9.83 2.60 20.23
CA ASP A 501 -8.38 2.39 20.16
C ASP A 501 -7.90 2.45 18.72
N LEU A 502 -6.69 2.96 18.52
CA LEU A 502 -6.10 3.20 17.21
C LEU A 502 -5.17 2.05 16.85
N VAL A 503 -5.28 1.57 15.61
CA VAL A 503 -4.46 0.48 15.08
C VAL A 503 -3.52 1.04 14.03
N PHE A 504 -2.23 0.98 14.28
CA PHE A 504 -1.15 1.44 13.41
C PHE A 504 -0.42 0.27 12.74
N SER A 505 0.08 0.48 11.53
CA SER A 505 1.04 -0.44 10.92
C SER A 505 2.41 -0.31 11.57
N GLN A 506 3.30 -1.27 11.31
CA GLN A 506 4.71 -1.16 11.70
C GLN A 506 5.46 0.02 11.04
N LYS A 507 4.84 0.78 10.12
CA LYS A 507 5.41 2.02 9.57
C LYS A 507 4.94 3.27 10.33
N GLY A 508 4.06 3.12 11.32
CA GLY A 508 3.44 4.24 12.03
C GLY A 508 2.27 4.89 11.27
N GLU A 509 1.75 4.23 10.23
CA GLU A 509 0.56 4.67 9.48
C GLU A 509 -0.71 4.09 10.11
N LEU A 510 -1.83 4.84 10.14
CA LEU A 510 -3.06 4.38 10.78
C LEU A 510 -3.79 3.36 9.88
N LEU A 511 -3.84 2.10 10.31
CA LEU A 511 -4.60 1.02 9.67
C LEU A 511 -6.09 1.08 10.00
N GLY A 512 -6.46 1.43 11.22
CA GLY A 512 -7.83 1.27 11.67
C GLY A 512 -8.17 1.93 13.00
N ILE A 513 -9.48 2.01 13.27
CA ILE A 513 -10.02 2.37 14.59
C ILE A 513 -10.87 1.21 15.11
N MET A 514 -10.62 0.76 16.33
CA MET A 514 -11.31 -0.36 16.95
C MET A 514 -12.81 -0.07 17.12
N VAL A 515 -13.65 -0.95 16.56
CA VAL A 515 -15.12 -0.87 16.68
C VAL A 515 -15.68 -1.80 17.75
N ASN A 516 -14.90 -2.83 18.10
CA ASN A 516 -15.03 -3.71 19.25
C ASN A 516 -13.64 -4.30 19.54
N ASN A 517 -13.54 -5.24 20.47
CA ASN A 517 -12.24 -5.75 20.91
C ASN A 517 -11.52 -6.60 19.84
N ASN A 518 -12.23 -7.07 18.81
CA ASN A 518 -11.70 -8.03 17.83
C ASN A 518 -11.53 -7.43 16.43
N TYR A 519 -12.20 -6.30 16.15
CA TYR A 519 -12.27 -5.72 14.82
C TYR A 519 -12.01 -4.22 14.87
N ALA A 520 -11.18 -3.78 13.94
CA ALA A 520 -10.99 -2.38 13.59
C ALA A 520 -11.72 -2.05 12.29
N PHE A 521 -12.32 -0.87 12.22
CA PHE A 521 -12.73 -0.26 10.97
C PHE A 521 -11.49 0.18 10.19
N HIS A 522 -11.30 -0.37 8.99
CA HIS A 522 -10.14 -0.11 8.15
C HIS A 522 -10.16 1.33 7.63
N VAL A 523 -9.09 2.08 7.85
CA VAL A 523 -8.91 3.45 7.36
C VAL A 523 -8.35 3.42 5.94
N LYS A 524 -9.26 3.24 4.97
CA LYS A 524 -8.92 3.24 3.54
C LYS A 524 -10.07 3.78 2.71
N ASN A 525 -9.74 4.67 1.77
CA ASN A 525 -10.68 5.29 0.83
C ASN A 525 -11.93 5.86 1.52
N LEU A 526 -11.72 6.70 2.54
CA LEU A 526 -12.80 7.18 3.40
C LEU A 526 -13.82 8.04 2.66
N GLY A 527 -13.39 8.81 1.65
CA GLY A 527 -14.28 9.68 0.87
C GLY A 527 -15.44 8.91 0.22
N ASN A 528 -15.17 7.72 -0.33
CA ASN A 528 -16.19 6.87 -0.96
C ASN A 528 -17.03 6.07 0.04
N ARG A 529 -16.70 6.16 1.33
CA ARG A 529 -17.31 5.37 2.40
C ARG A 529 -18.13 6.23 3.35
N LEU A 530 -18.40 7.48 2.99
CA LEU A 530 -19.33 8.32 3.73
C LEU A 530 -20.75 7.78 3.60
N HIS A 531 -21.48 7.78 4.71
CA HIS A 531 -22.91 7.53 4.68
C HIS A 531 -23.62 8.70 4.00
N THR A 532 -24.37 8.43 2.93
CA THR A 532 -25.13 9.45 2.20
C THR A 532 -26.05 10.23 3.15
N GLY A 533 -26.06 11.55 3.04
CA GLY A 533 -26.88 12.44 3.87
C GLY A 533 -26.50 12.51 5.36
N SER A 534 -25.35 11.96 5.76
CA SER A 534 -24.95 11.94 7.17
C SER A 534 -24.20 13.18 7.67
N ARG A 535 -23.89 14.12 6.77
CA ARG A 535 -23.22 15.38 7.11
C ARG A 535 -24.09 16.18 8.08
N THR A 536 -23.50 16.54 9.20
CA THR A 536 -24.13 17.28 10.29
C THR A 536 -23.26 18.48 10.63
N VAL A 537 -23.75 19.68 10.34
CA VAL A 537 -23.09 20.94 10.67
C VAL A 537 -23.22 21.18 12.17
N LEU A 538 -22.16 21.69 12.79
CA LEU A 538 -22.09 21.99 14.23
C LEU A 538 -22.16 23.52 14.48
N GLY A 539 -22.29 23.90 15.74
CA GLY A 539 -22.34 25.30 16.18
C GLY A 539 -23.68 25.94 15.88
N ASN A 540 -23.66 27.20 15.42
CA ASN A 540 -24.87 28.01 15.24
C ASN A 540 -25.80 27.48 14.12
N ALA A 541 -25.26 26.72 13.17
CA ALA A 541 -26.00 26.11 12.07
C ALA A 541 -26.39 24.65 12.35
N PHE A 542 -26.32 24.19 13.60
CA PHE A 542 -26.75 22.85 13.98
C PHE A 542 -28.26 22.69 13.79
N GLU A 543 -28.68 21.63 13.08
CA GLU A 543 -30.09 21.31 12.82
C GLU A 543 -30.57 20.14 13.70
N PRO A 544 -31.29 20.37 14.81
CA PRO A 544 -31.64 19.32 15.77
C PRO A 544 -32.59 18.27 15.18
N ALA A 545 -33.61 18.70 14.45
CA ALA A 545 -34.64 17.80 13.90
C ALA A 545 -34.04 16.80 12.89
N LYS A 546 -33.23 17.31 11.95
CA LYS A 546 -32.52 16.50 10.97
C LYS A 546 -31.53 15.54 11.64
N THR A 547 -30.72 16.05 12.57
CA THR A 547 -29.70 15.25 13.27
C THR A 547 -30.32 14.12 14.08
N ASN A 548 -31.36 14.39 14.87
CA ASN A 548 -32.00 13.36 15.70
C ASN A 548 -32.71 12.29 14.85
N THR A 549 -33.28 12.67 13.71
CA THR A 549 -33.86 11.74 12.72
C THR A 549 -32.77 10.85 12.11
N LEU A 550 -31.65 11.45 11.72
CA LEU A 550 -30.47 10.73 11.22
C LEU A 550 -29.94 9.72 12.24
N LEU A 551 -29.72 10.14 13.49
CA LEU A 551 -29.23 9.24 14.56
C LEU A 551 -30.16 8.05 14.80
N SER A 552 -31.49 8.27 14.72
CA SER A 552 -32.47 7.20 14.82
C SER A 552 -32.37 6.20 13.65
N SER A 553 -32.20 6.71 12.43
CA SER A 553 -31.97 5.88 11.23
C SER A 553 -30.67 5.08 11.31
N LEU A 554 -29.56 5.72 11.68
CA LEU A 554 -28.26 5.09 11.87
C LEU A 554 -28.29 4.04 12.98
N GLY A 555 -29.07 4.26 14.04
CA GLY A 555 -29.34 3.27 15.08
C GLY A 555 -29.93 1.98 14.51
N LYS A 556 -30.94 2.09 13.62
CA LYS A 556 -31.51 0.93 12.92
C LYS A 556 -30.48 0.24 12.02
N LYS A 557 -29.68 1.00 11.27
CA LYS A 557 -28.60 0.46 10.43
C LYS A 557 -27.55 -0.29 11.25
N LEU A 558 -27.19 0.21 12.44
CA LEU A 558 -26.28 -0.46 13.36
C LEU A 558 -26.83 -1.83 13.83
N PHE A 559 -28.15 -1.97 14.01
CA PHE A 559 -28.74 -3.27 14.30
C PHE A 559 -28.65 -4.24 13.12
N GLY A 560 -28.62 -3.74 11.87
CA GLY A 560 -28.44 -4.56 10.67
C GLY A 560 -27.01 -5.05 10.41
N LEU A 561 -26.00 -4.55 11.14
CA LEU A 561 -24.63 -5.07 11.02
C LEU A 561 -24.55 -6.52 11.55
N GLN A 562 -23.65 -7.32 10.97
CA GLN A 562 -23.39 -8.68 11.43
C GLN A 562 -23.01 -8.71 12.91
N ASN A 563 -23.47 -9.74 13.62
CA ASN A 563 -23.26 -9.90 15.07
C ASN A 563 -21.80 -9.78 15.50
N LYS A 564 -20.87 -10.34 14.71
CA LYS A 564 -19.43 -10.30 15.00
C LYS A 564 -18.84 -8.88 15.04
N PHE A 565 -19.49 -7.93 14.37
CA PHE A 565 -19.05 -6.54 14.34
C PHE A 565 -19.71 -5.71 15.43
N ARG A 566 -20.97 -5.97 15.81
CA ARG A 566 -21.73 -5.17 16.79
C ARG A 566 -21.10 -5.22 18.19
#